data_AF-A0A097IJA4-F1
#
_entry.id   AF-A0A097IJA4-F1
#
_cell.length_a   1.000
_cell.length_b   1.000
_cell.length_c   1.000
_cell.angle_alpha   90.00
_cell.angle_beta   90.00
_cell.angle_gamma   90.00
#
_symmetry.space_group_name_H-M   'P 1'
#
loop_
_entity.id
_entity.type
_entity.pdbx_description
1 polymer ?
#
loop_
_entity_poly.entity_id
_entity_poly.type
_entity_poly.pdbx_seq_one_letter_code
_entity_poly.pdbx_strand_id
1 'polypeptide(L)'
;MISSRDAAYHPTDDALAECAALIRRADIGPILDAARRQARGPGGRPPQCRYTLDAVLTVALWITHAGRVPSMAEVHRAVRVLRPDQLALVGMAGQNPAVYDPGPGYAAFIAWLHRQMAIIDPGADLPARRISNREHRKMLAARTAA
;
A
#
# COMPACT_ATOMS: atom_id res chain seq x y z
N MET A 1 -1.03 -5.86 20.26
CA MET A 1 -1.88 -6.63 19.32
C MET A 1 -2.98 -5.69 18.81
N ILE A 2 -2.80 -5.07 17.63
CA ILE A 2 -3.72 -4.03 17.06
C ILE A 2 -4.45 -4.57 15.80
N SER A 3 -4.18 -5.81 15.40
CA SER A 3 -4.38 -6.30 14.03
C SER A 3 -5.75 -6.95 13.72
N SER A 4 -6.65 -7.14 14.69
CA SER A 4 -7.90 -7.88 14.48
C SER A 4 -9.18 -7.05 14.53
N ARG A 5 -9.11 -5.74 14.82
CA ARG A 5 -10.30 -4.89 14.78
C ARG A 5 -10.63 -4.52 13.35
N ASP A 6 -11.90 -4.63 12.99
CA ASP A 6 -12.41 -4.07 11.75
C ASP A 6 -12.44 -2.54 11.81
N ALA A 7 -12.61 -1.89 10.67
CA ALA A 7 -12.74 -0.43 10.63
C ALA A 7 -13.99 -0.01 11.42
N ALA A 8 -13.86 1.03 12.25
CA ALA A 8 -14.97 1.54 13.05
C ALA A 8 -16.01 2.34 12.23
N TYR A 9 -15.73 2.56 10.95
CA TYR A 9 -16.53 3.36 10.04
C TYR A 9 -16.28 2.90 8.59
N HIS A 10 -17.26 3.13 7.72
CA HIS A 10 -17.24 2.66 6.34
C HIS A 10 -17.35 3.84 5.37
N PRO A 11 -16.67 3.79 4.22
CA PRO A 11 -16.85 4.77 3.17
C PRO A 11 -18.27 4.73 2.62
N THR A 12 -18.87 5.91 2.52
CA THR A 12 -20.02 6.14 1.66
C THR A 12 -19.58 6.08 0.20
N ASP A 13 -20.51 5.75 -0.68
CA ASP A 13 -20.19 5.46 -2.08
C ASP A 13 -19.74 6.70 -2.83
N ASP A 14 -20.44 7.81 -2.64
CA ASP A 14 -20.12 9.09 -3.26
C ASP A 14 -18.73 9.58 -2.85
N ALA A 15 -18.43 9.60 -1.54
CA ALA A 15 -17.16 10.10 -1.05
C ALA A 15 -15.98 9.23 -1.51
N LEU A 16 -16.15 7.91 -1.56
CA LEU A 16 -15.12 7.01 -2.07
C LEU A 16 -14.95 7.14 -3.58
N ALA A 17 -16.04 7.29 -4.34
CA ALA A 17 -16.03 7.50 -5.78
C ALA A 17 -15.31 8.79 -6.17
N GLU A 18 -15.57 9.89 -5.46
CA GLU A 18 -14.87 11.15 -5.63
C GLU A 18 -13.37 11.01 -5.37
N CYS A 19 -12.99 10.38 -4.25
CA CYS A 19 -11.58 10.11 -3.93
C CYS A 19 -10.91 9.24 -5.00
N ALA A 20 -11.58 8.18 -5.46
CA ALA A 20 -11.05 7.30 -6.50
C ALA A 20 -10.87 8.05 -7.83
N ALA A 21 -11.80 8.92 -8.19
CA ALA A 21 -11.69 9.76 -9.39
C ALA A 21 -10.48 10.71 -9.31
N LEU A 22 -10.23 11.32 -8.15
CA LEU A 22 -9.06 12.18 -7.91
C LEU A 22 -7.75 11.40 -8.04
N ILE A 23 -7.66 10.22 -7.42
CA ILE A 23 -6.45 9.38 -7.49
C ILE A 23 -6.21 8.87 -8.91
N ARG A 24 -7.25 8.42 -9.62
CA ARG A 24 -7.12 8.01 -11.03
C ARG A 24 -6.60 9.13 -11.91
N ARG A 25 -7.07 10.37 -11.69
CA ARG A 25 -6.59 11.54 -12.44
C ARG A 25 -5.11 11.85 -12.17
N ALA A 26 -4.60 11.52 -10.99
CA ALA A 26 -3.20 11.70 -10.65
C ALA A 26 -2.27 10.66 -11.33
N ASP A 27 -2.83 9.56 -11.86
CA ASP A 27 -2.15 8.52 -12.64
C ASP A 27 -0.92 7.89 -11.95
N ILE A 28 -0.88 7.91 -10.61
CA ILE A 28 0.25 7.43 -9.81
C ILE A 28 0.38 5.90 -9.89
N GLY A 29 -0.75 5.18 -9.88
CA GLY A 29 -0.79 3.72 -9.92
C GLY A 29 -0.08 3.15 -11.15
N PRO A 30 -0.47 3.54 -12.38
CA PRO A 30 0.16 3.06 -13.60
C PRO A 30 1.66 3.36 -13.70
N ILE A 31 2.11 4.53 -13.23
CA ILE A 31 3.54 4.89 -13.19
C ILE A 31 4.32 3.89 -12.33
N LEU A 32 3.83 3.60 -11.12
CA LEU A 32 4.49 2.68 -10.19
C LEU A 32 4.43 1.23 -10.67
N ASP A 33 3.31 0.82 -11.28
CA ASP A 33 3.18 -0.50 -11.88
C ASP A 33 4.13 -0.69 -13.08
N ALA A 34 4.35 0.34 -13.88
CA ALA A 34 5.32 0.32 -14.96
C ALA A 34 6.75 0.13 -14.43
N ALA A 35 7.16 0.94 -13.44
CA ALA A 35 8.48 0.81 -12.80
C ALA A 35 8.66 -0.60 -12.17
N ARG A 36 7.62 -1.13 -11.55
CA ARG A 36 7.63 -2.49 -10.98
C ARG A 36 7.78 -3.59 -12.02
N ARG A 37 7.12 -3.47 -13.17
CA ARG A 37 7.26 -4.47 -14.24
C ARG A 37 8.69 -4.53 -14.75
N GLN A 38 9.40 -3.40 -14.78
CA GLN A 38 10.80 -3.34 -15.17
C GLN A 38 11.73 -3.94 -14.10
N ALA A 39 11.41 -3.73 -12.81
CA ALA A 39 12.22 -4.25 -11.69
C ALA A 39 11.97 -5.72 -11.34
N ARG A 40 10.88 -6.33 -11.83
CA ARG A 40 10.51 -7.71 -11.49
C ARG A 40 11.33 -8.73 -12.30
N GLY A 41 12.08 -9.57 -11.59
CA GLY A 41 12.69 -10.77 -12.16
C GLY A 41 11.64 -11.86 -12.51
N PRO A 42 12.04 -12.89 -13.28
CA PRO A 42 11.14 -13.97 -13.66
C PRO A 42 10.77 -14.85 -12.45
N GLY A 43 9.48 -15.07 -12.26
CA GLY A 43 8.94 -16.01 -11.26
C GLY A 43 8.24 -15.38 -10.05
N GLY A 44 7.77 -16.25 -9.14
CA GLY A 44 7.11 -15.88 -7.89
C GLY A 44 5.71 -16.47 -7.72
N ARG A 45 5.36 -16.82 -6.48
CA ARG A 45 4.03 -17.32 -6.14
C ARG A 45 2.99 -16.18 -6.27
N PRO A 46 1.83 -16.42 -6.90
CA PRO A 46 0.76 -15.42 -6.93
C PRO A 46 0.30 -15.13 -5.48
N PRO A 47 0.12 -13.85 -5.12
CA PRO A 47 -0.30 -13.49 -3.77
C PRO A 47 -1.77 -13.87 -3.53
N GLN A 48 -2.11 -14.15 -2.28
CA GLN A 48 -3.49 -14.50 -1.85
C GLN A 48 -4.48 -13.32 -2.02
N CYS A 49 -4.00 -12.09 -1.87
CA CYS A 49 -4.73 -10.87 -2.18
C CYS A 49 -3.83 -9.93 -2.99
N ARG A 50 -4.37 -9.37 -4.06
CA ARG A 50 -3.69 -8.37 -4.89
C ARG A 50 -4.19 -6.98 -4.47
N TYR A 51 -3.53 -6.40 -3.47
CA TYR A 51 -3.68 -4.99 -3.17
C TYR A 51 -3.22 -4.14 -4.36
N THR A 52 -3.88 -3.00 -4.55
CA THR A 52 -3.52 -1.98 -5.54
C THR A 52 -3.10 -0.70 -4.81
N LEU A 53 -2.22 0.09 -5.43
CA LEU A 53 -1.86 1.40 -4.89
C LEU A 53 -3.05 2.36 -4.95
N ASP A 54 -3.88 2.26 -5.99
CA ASP A 54 -5.12 3.02 -6.09
C ASP A 54 -6.03 2.79 -4.89
N ALA A 55 -6.17 1.54 -4.40
CA ALA A 55 -6.94 1.27 -3.19
C ALA A 55 -6.34 1.94 -1.95
N VAL A 56 -5.01 1.84 -1.77
CA VAL A 56 -4.31 2.44 -0.64
C VAL A 56 -4.47 3.96 -0.63
N LEU A 57 -4.20 4.60 -1.77
CA LEU A 57 -4.24 6.05 -1.91
C LEU A 57 -5.67 6.58 -1.81
N THR A 58 -6.63 5.91 -2.45
CA THR A 58 -8.05 6.29 -2.39
C THR A 58 -8.57 6.23 -0.95
N VAL A 59 -8.28 5.14 -0.23
CA VAL A 59 -8.71 4.99 1.16
C VAL A 59 -7.98 5.96 2.07
N ALA A 60 -6.68 6.21 1.87
CA ALA A 60 -5.95 7.21 2.65
C ALA A 60 -6.53 8.61 2.45
N LEU A 61 -6.83 8.99 1.20
CA LEU A 61 -7.47 10.26 0.87
C LEU A 61 -8.87 10.36 1.48
N TRP A 62 -9.66 9.30 1.41
CA TRP A 62 -10.99 9.27 2.03
C TRP A 62 -10.92 9.43 3.56
N ILE A 63 -9.98 8.79 4.24
CA ILE A 63 -9.76 8.97 5.70
C ILE A 63 -9.40 10.44 5.99
N THR A 64 -8.55 11.06 5.18
CA THR A 64 -8.23 12.49 5.28
C THR A 64 -9.45 13.37 5.04
N HIS A 65 -10.26 13.05 4.04
CA HIS A 65 -11.51 13.76 3.73
C HIS A 65 -12.51 13.67 4.90
N ALA A 66 -12.55 12.54 5.60
CA ALA A 66 -13.32 12.35 6.83
C ALA A 66 -12.76 13.08 8.06
N GLY A 67 -11.73 13.94 7.90
CA GLY A 67 -11.14 14.74 8.99
C GLY A 67 -10.21 13.95 9.91
N ARG A 68 -9.69 12.81 9.46
CA ARG A 68 -8.81 11.93 10.25
C ARG A 68 -7.42 11.84 9.64
N VAL A 69 -6.44 11.45 10.45
CA VAL A 69 -5.06 11.23 9.98
C VAL A 69 -4.93 9.78 9.50
N PRO A 70 -4.63 9.52 8.21
CA PRO A 70 -4.53 8.16 7.70
C PRO A 70 -3.27 7.47 8.24
N SER A 71 -3.47 6.39 9.00
CA SER A 71 -2.42 5.43 9.31
C SER A 71 -2.52 4.22 8.39
N MET A 72 -1.40 3.56 8.08
CA MET A 72 -1.43 2.36 7.23
C MET A 72 -2.26 1.22 7.84
N ALA A 73 -2.33 1.12 9.17
CA ALA A 73 -3.20 0.17 9.86
C ALA A 73 -4.69 0.50 9.65
N GLU A 74 -5.05 1.78 9.64
CA GLU A 74 -6.42 2.22 9.38
C GLU A 74 -6.78 2.05 7.90
N VAL A 75 -5.87 2.37 6.99
CA VAL A 75 -6.03 2.09 5.56
C VAL A 75 -6.26 0.60 5.31
N HIS A 76 -5.45 -0.28 5.90
CA HIS A 76 -5.62 -1.72 5.77
C HIS A 76 -6.98 -2.20 6.28
N ARG A 77 -7.42 -1.72 7.45
CA ARG A 77 -8.75 -2.04 7.99
C ARG A 77 -9.88 -1.57 7.09
N ALA A 78 -9.78 -0.34 6.58
CA ALA A 78 -10.78 0.24 5.69
C ALA A 78 -10.87 -0.51 4.35
N VAL A 79 -9.74 -0.91 3.75
CA VAL A 79 -9.71 -1.75 2.54
C VAL A 79 -10.40 -3.10 2.77
N ARG A 80 -10.23 -3.71 3.95
CA ARG A 80 -10.85 -5.00 4.27
C ARG A 80 -12.36 -4.96 4.32
N VAL A 81 -12.94 -3.81 4.65
CA VAL A 81 -14.41 -3.66 4.78
C VAL A 81 -15.06 -3.05 3.54
N LEU A 82 -14.29 -2.83 2.46
CA LEU A 82 -14.86 -2.39 1.20
C LEU A 82 -15.73 -3.48 0.59
N ARG A 83 -16.88 -3.07 0.07
CA ARG A 83 -17.81 -3.94 -0.63
C ARG A 83 -17.28 -4.30 -2.04
N PRO A 84 -17.79 -5.36 -2.70
CA PRO A 84 -17.27 -5.81 -4.00
C PRO A 84 -17.27 -4.74 -5.10
N ASP A 85 -18.29 -3.88 -5.14
CA ASP A 85 -18.40 -2.72 -6.03
C ASP A 85 -17.33 -1.66 -5.73
N GLN A 86 -17.13 -1.34 -4.46
CA GLN A 86 -16.08 -0.43 -4.00
C GLN A 86 -14.67 -0.98 -4.25
N LEU A 87 -14.48 -2.29 -4.12
CA LEU A 87 -13.23 -2.97 -4.48
C LEU A 87 -12.98 -2.90 -5.99
N ALA A 88 -14.00 -3.09 -6.82
CA ALA A 88 -13.89 -2.95 -8.27
C ALA A 88 -13.47 -1.52 -8.68
N LEU A 89 -14.04 -0.50 -8.02
CA LEU A 89 -13.70 0.91 -8.25
C LEU A 89 -12.20 1.20 -8.10
N VAL A 90 -11.52 0.51 -7.18
CA VAL A 90 -10.09 0.69 -6.87
C VAL A 90 -9.20 -0.41 -7.49
N GLY A 91 -9.69 -1.13 -8.49
CA GLY A 91 -8.91 -2.13 -9.22
C GLY A 91 -8.71 -3.46 -8.48
N MET A 92 -9.48 -3.71 -7.44
CA MET A 92 -9.46 -4.94 -6.64
C MET A 92 -10.68 -5.84 -6.91
N ALA A 93 -11.25 -5.79 -8.12
CA ALA A 93 -12.38 -6.62 -8.51
C ALA A 93 -12.09 -8.13 -8.28
N GLY A 94 -13.07 -8.83 -7.70
CA GLY A 94 -12.96 -10.26 -7.39
C GLY A 94 -11.99 -10.60 -6.25
N GLN A 95 -11.37 -9.60 -5.60
CA GLN A 95 -10.59 -9.81 -4.39
C GLN A 95 -11.51 -9.91 -3.18
N ASN A 96 -11.07 -10.64 -2.15
CA ASN A 96 -11.71 -10.63 -0.84
C ASN A 96 -10.65 -10.48 0.25
N PRO A 97 -10.28 -9.23 0.62
CA PRO A 97 -9.25 -8.98 1.63
C PRO A 97 -9.69 -9.40 3.06
N ALA A 98 -10.99 -9.66 3.27
CA ALA A 98 -11.56 -10.06 4.55
C ALA A 98 -11.59 -11.59 4.76
N VAL A 99 -11.77 -12.38 3.69
CA VAL A 99 -11.99 -13.85 3.76
C VAL A 99 -10.82 -14.64 4.32
N TYR A 100 -9.63 -14.10 4.19
CA TYR A 100 -8.47 -14.74 4.77
C TYR A 100 -8.43 -14.28 6.25
N ASP A 101 -8.63 -15.21 7.19
CA ASP A 101 -8.29 -15.06 8.61
C ASP A 101 -7.36 -16.20 9.05
N PRO A 102 -6.12 -15.90 9.46
CA PRO A 102 -5.53 -14.58 9.37
C PRO A 102 -5.29 -14.27 7.90
N GLY A 103 -5.58 -13.03 7.49
CA GLY A 103 -5.49 -12.65 6.10
C GLY A 103 -4.11 -12.80 5.50
N PRO A 104 -3.88 -12.24 4.31
CA PRO A 104 -2.70 -11.40 4.23
C PRO A 104 -2.90 -10.29 5.26
N GLY A 105 -2.54 -10.60 6.51
CA GLY A 105 -2.72 -9.74 7.66
C GLY A 105 -1.94 -8.45 7.47
N TYR A 106 -2.06 -7.53 8.42
CA TYR A 106 -1.44 -6.21 8.31
C TYR A 106 0.06 -6.28 7.94
N ALA A 107 0.79 -7.27 8.46
CA ALA A 107 2.20 -7.51 8.10
C ALA A 107 2.42 -7.82 6.61
N ALA A 108 1.56 -8.64 5.99
CA ALA A 108 1.65 -8.96 4.57
C ALA A 108 1.29 -7.75 3.69
N PHE A 109 0.31 -6.95 4.13
CA PHE A 109 -0.04 -5.67 3.50
C PHE A 109 1.15 -4.70 3.51
N ILE A 110 1.76 -4.47 4.68
CA ILE A 110 2.94 -3.59 4.81
C ILE A 110 4.12 -4.11 4.00
N ALA A 111 4.40 -5.42 4.07
CA ALA A 111 5.48 -6.02 3.27
C ALA A 111 5.23 -5.84 1.76
N TRP A 112 3.97 -5.93 1.32
CA TRP A 112 3.61 -5.63 -0.07
C TRP A 112 3.82 -4.16 -0.41
N LEU A 113 3.39 -3.24 0.46
CA LEU A 113 3.52 -1.79 0.24
C LEU A 113 4.98 -1.35 0.20
N HIS A 114 5.82 -1.83 1.13
CA HIS A 114 7.26 -1.57 1.12
C HIS A 114 7.91 -2.04 -0.20
N ARG A 115 7.53 -3.20 -0.72
CA ARG A 115 8.00 -3.65 -2.04
C ARG A 115 7.54 -2.76 -3.20
N GLN A 116 6.41 -2.08 -3.07
CA GLN A 116 5.97 -1.10 -4.08
C GLN A 116 6.84 0.16 -4.01
N MET A 117 7.10 0.66 -2.80
CA MET A 117 7.84 1.91 -2.60
C MET A 117 9.35 1.75 -2.83
N ALA A 118 9.93 0.59 -2.55
CA ALA A 118 11.36 0.34 -2.71
C ALA A 118 11.87 0.53 -4.16
N ILE A 119 10.98 0.47 -5.14
CA ILE A 119 11.34 0.67 -6.55
C ILE A 119 11.66 2.14 -6.85
N ILE A 120 11.03 3.07 -6.14
CA ILE A 120 11.19 4.51 -6.33
C ILE A 120 12.00 5.16 -5.21
N ASP A 121 12.33 4.43 -4.16
CA ASP A 121 13.10 4.91 -3.02
C ASP A 121 14.58 4.49 -3.16
N PRO A 122 15.48 5.40 -3.56
CA PRO A 122 16.93 5.11 -3.65
C PRO A 122 17.57 4.85 -2.27
N GLY A 123 16.84 5.14 -1.19
CA GLY A 123 17.21 4.89 0.18
C GLY A 123 16.50 3.69 0.81
N ALA A 124 15.81 2.84 0.05
CA ALA A 124 14.96 1.78 0.61
C ALA A 124 15.68 0.78 1.53
N ASP A 125 16.97 0.55 1.32
CA ASP A 125 17.85 -0.27 2.17
C ASP A 125 18.43 0.49 3.38
N LEU A 126 18.23 1.81 3.46
CA LEU A 126 18.61 2.61 4.62
C LEU A 126 17.58 2.42 5.75
N PRO A 127 18.04 2.29 7.00
CA PRO A 127 17.13 2.16 8.12
C PRO A 127 16.42 3.50 8.37
N ALA A 128 15.10 3.44 8.54
CA ALA A 128 14.26 4.60 8.89
C ALA A 128 14.42 5.03 10.36
N ARG A 129 15.66 5.24 10.81
CA ARG A 129 16.03 5.73 12.15
C ARG A 129 17.28 6.58 12.04
N ARG A 130 17.54 7.40 13.06
CA ARG A 130 18.82 8.10 13.17
C ARG A 130 19.97 7.08 13.24
N ILE A 131 20.97 7.29 12.40
CA ILE A 131 22.23 6.54 12.40
C ILE A 131 23.38 7.54 12.45
N SER A 132 24.56 7.09 12.90
CA SER A 132 25.73 7.96 12.91
C SER A 132 26.24 8.23 11.49
N ASN A 133 26.88 9.39 11.29
CA ASN A 133 27.54 9.71 10.01
C ASN A 133 28.61 8.67 9.60
N ARG A 134 29.18 7.96 10.58
CA ARG A 134 30.14 6.87 10.33
C ARG A 134 29.45 5.64 9.75
N GLU A 135 28.31 5.24 10.31
CA GLU A 135 27.52 4.10 9.80
C GLU A 135 26.94 4.42 8.43
N HIS A 136 26.41 5.63 8.23
CA HIS A 136 25.88 6.06 6.95
C HIS A 136 26.95 5.97 5.84
N ARG A 137 28.16 6.47 6.10
CA ARG A 137 29.28 6.36 5.15
C ARG A 137 29.67 4.91 4.85
N LYS A 138 29.64 4.01 5.83
CA LYS A 138 29.90 2.57 5.61
C LYS A 138 28.85 1.95 4.70
N MET A 139 27.57 2.29 4.91
CA MET A 139 26.47 1.79 4.09
C MET A 139 26.57 2.28 2.64
N LEU A 140 26.86 3.58 2.44
CA LEU A 140 27.07 4.14 1.10
C LEU A 140 28.27 3.52 0.40
N ALA A 141 29.40 3.35 1.11
CA ALA A 141 30.60 2.73 0.54
C ALA A 141 30.33 1.28 0.07
N ALA A 142 29.50 0.53 0.80
CA ALA A 142 29.10 -0.82 0.40
C ALA A 142 28.25 -0.85 -0.89
N ARG A 143 27.52 0.24 -1.21
CA ARG A 143 26.74 0.35 -2.46
C ARG A 143 27.61 0.64 -3.69
N THR A 144 28.71 1.38 -3.50
CA THR A 144 29.59 1.84 -4.58
C THR A 144 30.79 0.94 -4.85
N ALA A 145 30.99 -0.11 -4.04
CA ALA A 145 32.13 -1.03 -4.16
C ALA A 145 31.85 -2.23 -5.11
N ALA A 146 30.69 -2.25 -5.77
CA ALA A 146 30.30 -3.23 -6.79
C ALA A 146 30.35 -2.56 -8.17
#